data_AF-A0A9N8DIG7-F1
#
_entry.id   AF-A0A9N8DIG7-F1
#
_cell.length_a   1.000
_cell.length_b   1.000
_cell.length_c   1.000
_cell.angle_alpha   90.00
_cell.angle_beta   90.00
_cell.angle_gamma   90.00
#
_symmetry.space_group_name_H-M   'P 1'
#
loop_
_entity.id
_entity.type
_entity.pdbx_description
1 polymer ?
#
loop_
_entity_poly.entity_id
_entity_poly.type
_entity_poly.pdbx_seq_one_letter_code
_entity_poly.pdbx_strand_id
1 'polypeptide(L)'
;MLHFRMWEHRNDALHGAKPTPTQLSHLSTLRQEILKEYSKGDATLPPTDRWRLDLDYREINLNLSLPKTLRWLETIKLARAAHGRLRTTYQRRTQQQLQRSMHTYLQTGRTTTNE
;
A
#
# COMPACT_ATOMS: atom_id res chain seq x y z
N MET A 1 25.40 -40.14 16.89
CA MET A 1 24.19 -39.46 16.35
C MET A 1 23.71 -38.26 17.18
N LEU A 2 23.93 -38.19 18.50
CA LEU A 2 23.50 -37.04 19.34
C LEU A 2 24.10 -35.68 18.95
N HIS A 3 25.34 -35.66 18.46
CA HIS A 3 26.05 -34.43 18.08
C HIS A 3 25.37 -33.64 16.95
N PHE A 4 24.80 -34.34 15.97
CA PHE A 4 24.10 -33.72 14.84
C PHE A 4 22.78 -33.06 15.27
N ARG A 5 22.01 -33.71 16.16
CA ARG A 5 20.77 -33.14 16.71
C ARG A 5 21.01 -31.90 17.57
N MET A 6 22.11 -31.87 18.35
CA MET A 6 22.46 -30.68 19.13
C MET A 6 22.92 -29.54 18.22
N TRP A 7 23.61 -29.83 17.12
CA TRP A 7 23.96 -28.83 16.11
C TRP A 7 22.72 -28.24 15.44
N GLU A 8 21.78 -29.08 14.97
CA GLU A 8 20.51 -28.60 14.38
C GLU A 8 19.71 -27.73 15.35
N HIS A 9 19.54 -28.18 16.59
CA HIS A 9 18.83 -27.41 17.61
C HIS A 9 19.48 -26.05 17.89
N ARG A 10 20.82 -26.01 17.96
CA ARG A 10 21.58 -24.77 18.18
C ARG A 10 21.54 -23.85 16.96
N ASN A 11 21.53 -24.43 15.76
CA ASN A 11 21.41 -23.69 14.51
C ASN A 11 20.00 -23.08 14.35
N ASP A 12 18.95 -23.84 14.70
CA ASP A 12 17.56 -23.35 14.73
C ASP A 12 17.36 -22.27 15.81
N ALA A 13 18.02 -22.40 16.97
CA ALA A 13 17.96 -21.41 18.03
C ALA A 13 18.74 -20.11 17.69
N LEU A 14 19.85 -20.21 16.96
CA LEU A 14 20.71 -19.07 16.62
C LEU A 14 20.30 -18.35 15.32
N HIS A 15 19.75 -19.07 14.35
CA HIS A 15 19.43 -18.52 13.01
C HIS A 15 17.93 -18.43 12.73
N GLY A 16 17.10 -18.74 13.73
CA GLY A 16 15.65 -18.81 13.62
C GLY A 16 15.22 -20.16 13.09
N ALA A 17 14.21 -20.74 13.73
CA ALA A 17 13.66 -22.03 13.34
C ALA A 17 13.33 -22.05 11.84
N LYS A 18 13.72 -23.13 11.15
CA LYS A 18 13.32 -23.36 9.76
C LYS A 18 11.82 -23.11 9.61
N PRO A 19 11.38 -22.34 8.59
CA PRO A 19 9.98 -22.02 8.43
C PRO A 19 9.17 -23.31 8.31
N THR A 20 8.10 -23.41 9.10
CA THR A 20 7.23 -24.58 9.07
C THR A 20 6.53 -24.69 7.71
N PRO A 21 6.09 -25.89 7.28
CA PRO A 21 5.34 -26.02 6.02
C PRO A 21 4.14 -25.07 5.91
N THR A 22 3.44 -24.83 7.02
CA THR A 22 2.34 -23.86 7.11
C THR A 22 2.81 -22.43 6.85
N GLN A 23 3.96 -22.03 7.40
CA GLN A 23 4.53 -20.71 7.15
C GLN A 23 4.98 -20.55 5.69
N LEU A 24 5.52 -21.60 5.07
CA LEU A 24 5.91 -21.60 3.65
C LEU A 24 4.69 -21.44 2.74
N SER A 25 3.60 -22.15 3.02
CA SER A 25 2.31 -22.01 2.30
C SER A 25 1.71 -20.61 2.48
N HIS A 26 1.80 -20.07 3.70
CA HIS A 26 1.34 -18.71 3.95
C HIS A 26 2.19 -17.67 3.18
N LEU A 27 3.51 -17.85 3.15
CA LEU A 27 4.42 -17.01 2.36
C LEU A 27 4.14 -17.06 0.86
N SER A 28 3.82 -18.24 0.30
CA SER A 28 3.48 -18.35 -1.13
C SER A 28 2.20 -17.56 -1.44
N THR A 29 1.20 -17.62 -0.57
CA THR A 29 -0.02 -16.82 -0.67
C THR A 29 0.27 -15.33 -0.63
N LEU A 30 1.08 -14.88 0.33
CA LEU A 30 1.44 -13.46 0.46
C LEU A 30 2.30 -12.95 -0.71
N ARG A 31 3.13 -13.80 -1.31
CA ARG A 31 3.86 -13.45 -2.55
C ARG A 31 2.91 -13.16 -3.70
N GLN A 32 1.82 -13.91 -3.83
CA GLN A 32 0.77 -13.61 -4.82
C GLN A 32 0.10 -12.27 -4.51
N GLU A 33 -0.12 -11.93 -3.25
CA GLU A 33 -0.60 -10.58 -2.88
C GLU A 33 0.40 -9.48 -3.28
N ILE A 34 1.70 -9.69 -3.08
CA ILE A 34 2.73 -8.74 -3.54
C ILE A 34 2.65 -8.54 -5.04
N LEU A 35 2.61 -9.64 -5.81
CA LEU A 35 2.47 -9.57 -7.27
C LEU A 35 1.22 -8.80 -7.71
N LYS A 36 0.10 -9.01 -7.00
CA LYS A 36 -1.14 -8.28 -7.24
C LYS A 36 -1.01 -6.79 -6.91
N GLU A 37 -0.26 -6.41 -5.88
CA GLU A 37 0.01 -5.00 -5.60
C GLU A 37 0.87 -4.35 -6.69
N TYR A 38 1.86 -5.07 -7.21
CA TYR A 38 2.64 -4.63 -8.38
C TYR A 38 1.77 -4.47 -9.63
N SER A 39 0.85 -5.40 -9.91
CA SER A 39 -0.03 -5.32 -11.08
C SER A 39 -1.02 -4.15 -11.02
N LYS A 40 -1.40 -3.70 -9.81
CA LYS A 40 -2.24 -2.50 -9.63
C LYS A 40 -1.48 -1.20 -9.93
N GLY A 41 -0.15 -1.25 -9.97
CA GLY A 41 0.70 -0.07 -10.12
C GLY A 41 0.68 0.88 -8.93
N ASP A 42 1.45 1.95 -9.06
CA ASP A 42 1.74 2.97 -8.03
C ASP A 42 0.81 4.19 -8.11
N ALA A 43 -0.03 4.28 -9.14
CA ALA A 43 -0.87 5.45 -9.40
C ALA A 43 -1.84 5.79 -8.25
N THR A 44 -2.23 4.80 -7.44
CA THR A 44 -3.09 5.02 -6.27
C THR A 44 -2.32 5.17 -4.97
N LEU A 45 -0.98 5.24 -5.02
CA LEU A 45 -0.13 5.54 -3.88
C LEU A 45 0.20 7.04 -3.84
N PRO A 46 0.40 7.59 -2.63
CA PRO A 46 0.95 8.94 -2.51
C PRO A 46 2.37 8.98 -3.10
N PRO A 47 2.81 10.13 -3.64
CA PRO A 47 4.13 10.24 -4.28
C PRO A 47 5.30 9.74 -3.43
N THR A 48 5.22 9.94 -2.11
CA THR A 48 6.24 9.53 -1.13
C THR A 48 6.38 8.02 -0.96
N ASP A 49 5.39 7.22 -1.38
CA ASP A 49 5.37 5.76 -1.23
C ASP A 49 5.48 5.00 -2.56
N ARG A 50 5.50 5.69 -3.71
CA ARG A 50 5.52 5.04 -5.03
C ARG A 50 6.74 4.13 -5.24
N TRP A 51 7.90 4.53 -4.71
CA TRP A 51 9.14 3.74 -4.74
C TRP A 51 8.98 2.33 -4.16
N ARG A 52 7.98 2.09 -3.29
CA ARG A 52 7.72 0.76 -2.73
C ARG A 52 7.26 -0.25 -3.78
N LEU A 53 6.72 0.23 -4.90
CA LEU A 53 6.33 -0.57 -6.06
C LEU A 53 7.28 -0.40 -7.25
N ASP A 54 8.50 0.07 -7.02
CA ASP A 54 9.54 0.04 -8.05
C ASP A 54 9.84 -1.41 -8.46
N LEU A 55 9.99 -1.63 -9.76
CA LEU A 55 10.28 -2.94 -10.33
C LEU A 55 11.66 -3.43 -9.89
N ASP A 56 12.61 -2.52 -9.66
CA ASP A 56 13.95 -2.84 -9.17
C ASP A 56 13.91 -3.49 -7.77
N TYR A 57 12.90 -3.17 -6.96
CA TYR A 57 12.71 -3.77 -5.63
C TYR A 57 11.79 -4.99 -5.62
N ARG A 58 11.24 -5.40 -6.76
CA ARG A 58 10.23 -6.48 -6.83
C ARG A 58 10.78 -7.80 -6.31
N GLU A 59 11.96 -8.20 -6.75
CA GLU A 59 12.58 -9.45 -6.31
C GLU A 59 12.93 -9.42 -4.83
N ILE A 60 13.39 -8.26 -4.33
CA ILE A 60 13.67 -8.05 -2.91
C ILE A 60 12.39 -8.23 -2.09
N ASN A 61 11.28 -7.61 -2.52
CA ASN A 61 10.00 -7.67 -1.84
C ASN A 61 9.40 -9.10 -1.84
N LEU A 62 9.56 -9.86 -2.92
CA LEU A 62 9.10 -11.27 -3.01
C LEU A 62 9.89 -12.23 -2.09
N ASN A 63 11.11 -11.85 -1.71
CA ASN A 63 12.00 -12.65 -0.87
C ASN A 63 12.01 -12.21 0.60
N LEU A 64 11.11 -11.31 1.00
CA LEU A 64 10.96 -10.91 2.40
C LEU A 64 10.55 -12.10 3.29
N SER A 65 11.02 -12.06 4.54
CA SER A 65 10.55 -12.95 5.58
C SER A 65 9.09 -12.67 5.93
N LEU A 66 8.37 -13.67 6.46
CA LEU A 66 6.94 -13.56 6.77
C LEU A 66 6.53 -12.26 7.49
N PRO A 67 7.16 -11.87 8.62
CA PRO A 67 6.79 -10.63 9.31
C PRO A 67 7.05 -9.38 8.46
N LYS A 68 8.09 -9.38 7.62
CA LYS A 68 8.41 -8.26 6.73
C LYS A 68 7.41 -8.17 5.58
N THR A 69 7.01 -9.31 5.01
CA THR A 69 5.98 -9.40 3.95
C THR A 69 4.65 -8.85 4.42
N LEU A 70 4.19 -9.26 5.62
CA LEU A 70 2.95 -8.76 6.22
C LEU A 70 3.00 -7.23 6.42
N ARG A 71 4.09 -6.74 7.02
CA ARG A 71 4.28 -5.29 7.25
C ARG A 71 4.31 -4.51 5.94
N TRP A 72 4.96 -5.03 4.91
CA TRP A 72 5.02 -4.39 3.60
C TRP A 72 3.62 -4.28 2.99
N LEU A 73 2.84 -5.37 2.99
CA LEU A 73 1.47 -5.38 2.46
C LEU A 73 0.55 -4.42 3.23
N GLU A 74 0.65 -4.39 4.55
CA GLU A 74 -0.10 -3.46 5.40
C GLU A 74 0.24 -2.00 5.07
N THR A 75 1.52 -1.69 4.92
CA THR A 75 1.98 -0.34 4.57
C THR A 75 1.39 0.12 3.23
N ILE A 76 1.42 -0.73 2.20
CA ILE A 76 0.81 -0.44 0.89
C ILE A 76 -0.69 -0.21 1.02
N LYS A 77 -1.41 -1.08 1.75
CA LYS A 77 -2.86 -0.96 1.97
C LYS A 77 -3.22 0.36 2.66
N LEU A 78 -2.48 0.73 3.71
CA LEU A 78 -2.69 1.98 4.45
C LEU A 78 -2.39 3.22 3.57
N ALA A 79 -1.29 3.19 2.81
CA ALA A 79 -0.91 4.28 1.93
C ALA A 79 -1.98 4.52 0.84
N ARG A 80 -2.48 3.45 0.20
CA ARG A 80 -3.58 3.56 -0.79
C ARG A 80 -4.85 4.12 -0.16
N ALA A 81 -5.23 3.63 1.03
CA ALA A 81 -6.43 4.10 1.72
C ALA A 81 -6.32 5.59 2.11
N ALA A 82 -5.17 6.02 2.62
CA ALA A 82 -4.91 7.41 2.96
C ALA A 82 -4.97 8.31 1.71
N HIS A 83 -4.32 7.90 0.62
CA HIS A 83 -4.34 8.66 -0.64
C HIS A 83 -5.75 8.75 -1.23
N GLY A 84 -6.51 7.65 -1.22
CA GLY A 84 -7.90 7.63 -1.64
C GLY A 84 -8.78 8.60 -0.85
N ARG A 85 -8.65 8.63 0.49
CA ARG A 85 -9.37 9.58 1.35
C ARG A 85 -9.03 11.03 0.99
N LEU A 86 -7.75 11.36 0.87
CA LEU A 86 -7.30 12.71 0.50
C LEU A 86 -7.84 13.14 -0.86
N ARG A 87 -7.79 12.25 -1.87
CA ARG A 87 -8.32 12.52 -3.20
C ARG A 87 -9.82 12.86 -3.17
N THR A 88 -10.61 12.07 -2.46
CA THR A 88 -12.05 12.29 -2.31
C THR A 88 -12.35 13.61 -1.60
N THR A 89 -11.61 13.93 -0.52
CA THR A 89 -11.77 15.20 0.18
C THR A 89 -11.44 16.40 -0.71
N TYR A 90 -10.36 16.31 -1.50
CA TYR A 90 -9.99 17.37 -2.44
C TYR A 90 -11.07 17.56 -3.52
N GLN A 91 -11.51 16.48 -4.16
CA GLN A 91 -12.58 16.53 -5.18
C GLN A 91 -13.86 17.18 -4.65
N ARG A 92 -14.29 16.81 -3.44
CA ARG A 92 -15.47 17.40 -2.80
C ARG A 92 -15.30 18.90 -2.57
N ARG A 93 -14.13 19.35 -2.11
CA ARG A 93 -13.85 20.78 -1.90
C ARG A 93 -13.87 21.56 -3.22
N THR A 94 -13.23 21.03 -4.27
CA THR A 94 -13.22 21.66 -5.59
C THR A 94 -14.63 21.78 -6.18
N GLN A 95 -15.44 20.72 -6.06
CA GLN A 95 -16.85 20.76 -6.50
C GLN A 95 -17.66 21.80 -5.72
N GLN A 96 -17.50 21.88 -4.40
CA GLN A 96 -18.17 22.89 -3.58
C GLN A 96 -17.75 24.32 -3.95
N GLN A 97 -16.46 24.53 -4.24
CA GLN A 97 -15.96 25.83 -4.70
C GLN A 97 -16.56 26.20 -6.05
N LEU A 98 -16.57 25.28 -7.03
CA LEU A 98 -17.18 25.51 -8.34
C LEU A 98 -18.67 25.88 -8.22
N GLN A 99 -19.42 25.14 -7.40
CA GLN A 99 -20.84 25.41 -7.16
C GLN A 99 -21.06 26.81 -6.55
N ARG A 100 -20.23 27.20 -5.59
CA ARG A 100 -20.28 28.55 -4.99
C ARG A 100 -19.98 29.63 -6.01
N SER A 101 -18.91 29.48 -6.80
CA SER A 101 -18.55 30.44 -7.85
C SER A 101 -19.65 30.60 -8.89
N MET A 102 -20.26 29.49 -9.34
CA MET A 102 -21.39 29.56 -10.27
C MET A 102 -22.62 30.23 -9.65
N HIS A 103 -22.92 29.94 -8.39
CA HIS A 103 -24.02 30.59 -7.68
C HIS A 103 -23.81 32.10 -7.59
N THR A 104 -22.60 32.54 -7.21
CA THR A 104 -22.24 33.96 -7.18
C THR A 104 -22.40 34.61 -8.56
N TYR A 105 -21.88 33.99 -9.62
CA TYR A 105 -22.00 34.50 -10.99
C TYR A 105 -23.46 34.70 -11.43
N LEU A 106 -24.32 33.71 -11.16
CA LEU A 106 -25.74 33.79 -11.48
C LEU A 106 -26.49 34.84 -10.68
N GLN A 107 -26.05 35.13 -9.45
CA GLN A 107 -26.63 36.20 -8.62
C GLN A 107 -26.21 37.58 -9.11
N THR A 108 -24.92 37.80 -9.36
CA THR A 108 -24.40 39.08 -9.85
C THR A 108 -24.89 39.43 -11.25
N GLY A 109 -25.02 38.44 -12.14
CA GLY A 109 -25.56 38.65 -13.50
C GLY A 109 -27.07 38.90 -13.54
N ARG A 110 -27.81 38.63 -12.45
CA ARG A 110 -29.24 38.98 -12.33
C ARG A 110 -29.46 40.38 -11.78
N THR A 111 -28.53 40.91 -11.00
CA THR A 111 -28.63 42.26 -10.42
C THR A 111 -28.27 43.37 -11.39
N THR A 112 -27.45 43.10 -12.41
CA THR A 112 -27.01 44.10 -13.40
C THR A 112 -27.94 44.29 -14.60
N THR A 113 -29.01 43.51 -14.72
CA THR A 113 -29.91 43.50 -15.90
C THR A 113 -31.28 44.14 -15.59
N ASN A 114 -31.45 44.74 -14.41
CA ASN A 114 -32.68 45.38 -13.95
C ASN A 114 -32.55 46.92 -13.81
N GLU A 115 -31.58 47.55 -14.48
CA GLU A 115 -31.51 49.00 -14.70
C GLU A 115 -31.77 49.31 -16.17
#